data_AF-A0A933WR79-F1
#
_entry.id   AF-A0A933WR79-F1
#
_cell.length_a   1.000
_cell.length_b   1.000
_cell.length_c   1.000
_cell.angle_alpha   90.00
_cell.angle_beta   90.00
_cell.angle_gamma   90.00
#
_symmetry.space_group_name_H-M   'P 1'
#
loop_
_entity.id
_entity.type
_entity.pdbx_description
1 polymer ?
#
loop_
_entity_poly.entity_id
_entity_poly.type
_entity_poly.pdbx_seq_one_letter_code
_entity_poly.pdbx_strand_id
1 'polypeptide(L)'
;MNTVVNDYQEITQIQLRGNFTIPSKLRTDGFEENKYIRITKSDGKIILEPVQIIGYPVRKYLDSEVDEFFDLDNKESIKLKKLGLLK
;
A
#
# COMPACT_ATOMS: atom_id res chain seq x y z
N MET A 1 -17.43 2.82 -9.13
CA MET A 1 -17.45 1.59 -8.31
C MET A 1 -17.84 2.00 -6.91
N ASN A 2 -19.00 1.57 -6.42
CA ASN A 2 -19.47 1.93 -5.08
C ASN A 2 -18.76 1.05 -4.05
N THR A 3 -17.80 1.61 -3.33
CA THR A 3 -17.17 0.93 -2.19
C THR A 3 -18.18 0.94 -1.05
N VAL A 4 -18.74 -0.23 -0.73
CA VAL A 4 -19.60 -0.39 0.45
C VAL A 4 -18.71 -0.26 1.67
N VAL A 5 -18.80 0.87 2.37
CA VAL A 5 -18.11 1.07 3.65
C VAL A 5 -18.97 0.40 4.72
N ASN A 6 -18.52 -0.77 5.19
CA ASN A 6 -19.12 -1.41 6.36
C ASN A 6 -18.46 -0.82 7.60
N ASP A 7 -19.17 0.08 8.30
CA ASP A 7 -18.69 0.65 9.56
C ASP A 7 -18.76 -0.39 10.69
N TYR A 8 -17.59 -0.84 11.15
CA TYR A 8 -17.46 -1.67 12.36
C TYR A 8 -17.21 -0.77 13.58
N GLN A 9 -18.12 -0.81 14.56
CA GLN A 9 -18.00 -0.03 15.80
C GLN A 9 -18.03 -0.97 17.02
N GLU A 10 -16.96 -0.94 17.81
CA GLU A 10 -16.85 -1.66 19.07
C GLU A 10 -16.03 -0.84 20.06
N ILE A 11 -16.46 -0.80 21.32
CA ILE A 11 -15.73 -0.14 22.40
C ILE A 11 -14.92 -1.21 23.13
N THR A 12 -13.59 -1.07 23.14
CA THR A 12 -12.70 -1.95 23.90
C THR A 12 -11.95 -1.17 24.96
N GLN A 13 -11.67 -1.83 26.08
CA GLN A 13 -10.90 -1.23 27.16
C GLN A 13 -9.40 -1.33 26.87
N ILE A 14 -8.69 -0.20 27.03
CA ILE A 14 -7.24 -0.17 26.99
C ILE A 14 -6.69 -0.82 28.27
N GLN A 15 -5.80 -1.79 28.10
CA GLN A 15 -5.09 -2.49 29.16
C GLN A 15 -3.86 -1.68 29.62
N LEU A 16 -3.12 -2.24 30.58
CA LEU A 16 -1.88 -1.63 31.07
C LEU A 16 -0.91 -1.30 29.92
N ARG A 17 -0.18 -0.19 30.09
CA ARG A 17 0.82 0.30 29.13
C ARG A 17 0.26 0.68 27.74
N GLY A 18 -1.05 0.87 27.62
CA GLY A 18 -1.67 1.28 26.35
C GLY A 18 -1.92 0.10 25.40
N ASN A 19 -1.82 -1.13 25.88
CA ASN A 19 -2.11 -2.31 25.08
C ASN A 19 -3.62 -2.43 24.86
N PHE A 20 -4.05 -2.77 23.65
CA PHE A 20 -5.44 -3.13 23.38
C PHE A 20 -5.45 -4.32 22.43
N THR A 21 -6.53 -5.09 22.49
CA THR A 21 -6.68 -6.27 21.63
C THR A 21 -7.52 -5.90 20.42
N ILE A 22 -7.00 -6.14 19.22
CA ILE A 22 -7.76 -6.01 17.99
C ILE A 22 -8.85 -7.11 17.98
N PRO A 23 -10.14 -6.78 17.84
CA PRO A 23 -11.23 -7.75 17.75
C PRO A 23 -10.99 -8.79 16.66
N SER A 24 -11.43 -10.03 16.88
CA SER A 24 -11.16 -11.16 15.97
C SER A 24 -11.61 -10.91 14.53
N LYS A 25 -12.74 -10.19 14.36
CA LYS A 25 -13.30 -9.84 13.05
C LYS A 25 -12.42 -8.91 12.22
N LEU A 26 -11.56 -8.11 12.86
CA LEU A 26 -10.67 -7.17 12.18
C LEU A 26 -9.27 -7.75 11.89
N ARG A 27 -8.97 -8.96 12.40
CA ARG A 27 -7.64 -9.57 12.23
C ARG A 27 -7.39 -10.12 10.84
N THR A 28 -8.43 -10.42 10.07
CA THR A 28 -8.32 -10.99 8.71
C THR A 28 -7.83 -9.98 7.68
N ASP A 29 -7.96 -8.68 7.96
CA ASP A 29 -7.70 -7.62 6.99
C ASP A 29 -6.29 -7.00 7.16
N GLY A 30 -5.27 -7.86 7.25
CA GLY A 30 -3.87 -7.44 7.36
C GLY A 30 -3.37 -7.12 8.78
N PHE A 31 -4.19 -7.34 9.80
CA PHE A 31 -3.84 -7.27 11.24
C PHE A 31 -3.51 -8.65 11.83
N GLU A 32 -2.96 -9.54 11.00
CA GLU A 32 -2.54 -10.88 11.38
C GLU A 32 -1.30 -10.84 12.28
N GLU A 33 -0.98 -11.97 12.89
CA GLU A 33 0.22 -12.12 13.72
C GLU A 33 1.50 -11.83 12.91
N ASN A 34 2.49 -11.18 13.53
CA ASN A 34 3.79 -10.84 12.95
C ASN A 34 3.74 -9.91 11.72
N LYS A 35 2.64 -9.21 11.48
CA LYS A 35 2.56 -8.14 10.46
C LYS A 35 2.94 -6.79 11.04
N TYR A 36 3.49 -5.93 10.18
CA TYR A 36 3.80 -4.55 10.52
C TYR A 36 2.57 -3.68 10.32
N ILE A 37 2.37 -2.73 11.25
CA ILE A 37 1.28 -1.77 11.23
C ILE A 37 1.88 -0.37 11.30
N ARG A 38 1.38 0.54 10.47
CA ARG A 38 1.66 1.97 10.55
C ARG A 38 0.66 2.61 11.51
N ILE A 39 1.18 3.42 12.42
CA ILE A 39 0.39 4.17 13.39
C ILE A 39 0.53 5.65 13.05
N THR A 40 -0.59 6.29 12.70
CA THR A 40 -0.65 7.71 12.38
C THR A 40 -1.60 8.40 13.35
N LYS A 41 -1.25 9.60 13.82
CA LYS A 41 -2.13 10.45 14.62
C LYS A 41 -2.69 11.56 13.73
N SER A 42 -4.00 11.61 13.55
CA SER A 42 -4.70 12.67 12.82
C SER A 42 -6.00 13.02 13.51
N ASP A 43 -6.31 14.32 13.65
CA ASP A 43 -7.62 14.83 14.10
C ASP A 43 -8.13 14.20 15.41
N GLY A 44 -7.22 13.99 16.37
CA GLY A 44 -7.55 13.37 17.66
C GLY A 44 -7.76 11.85 17.60
N LYS A 45 -7.55 11.23 16.43
CA LYS A 45 -7.69 9.79 16.20
C LYS A 45 -6.32 9.15 16.00
N ILE A 46 -6.25 7.87 16.36
CA ILE A 46 -5.15 6.99 15.98
C ILE A 46 -5.65 6.15 14.81
N ILE A 47 -4.94 6.23 13.69
CA ILE A 47 -5.21 5.46 12.48
C ILE A 47 -4.17 4.34 12.44
N LEU A 48 -4.65 3.11 12.29
CA LEU A 48 -3.84 1.91 12.17
C LEU A 48 -3.99 1.41 10.75
N GLU A 49 -2.88 1.26 10.04
CA GLU A 49 -2.86 0.80 8.66
C GLU A 49 -1.93 -0.41 8.52
N PRO A 50 -2.39 -1.55 7.97
CA PRO A 50 -1.50 -2.68 7.71
C PRO A 50 -0.47 -2.29 6.65
N VAL A 51 0.82 -2.59 6.88
CA VAL A 51 1.89 -2.30 5.93
C VAL A 51 2.43 -3.60 5.35
N GLN A 52 2.42 -3.69 4.03
CA GLN A 52 3.12 -4.76 3.32
C GLN A 52 4.58 -4.36 3.14
N ILE A 53 5.48 -5.11 3.77
CA ILE A 53 6.92 -4.98 3.55
C ILE A 53 7.34 -6.06 2.57
N ILE A 54 7.93 -5.64 1.45
CA ILE A 54 8.58 -6.53 0.50
C ILE A 54 9.98 -6.85 1.02
N GLY A 55 10.27 -8.15 1.14
CA GLY A 55 11.51 -8.66 1.75
C GLY A 55 12.76 -8.54 0.89
N TYR A 56 12.66 -7.92 -0.28
CA TYR A 56 13.79 -7.65 -1.16
C TYR A 56 14.05 -6.14 -1.22
N PRO A 57 15.32 -5.72 -1.36
CA PRO A 57 15.64 -4.32 -1.55
C PRO A 57 14.99 -3.84 -2.85
N VAL A 58 14.09 -2.88 -2.73
CA VAL A 58 13.55 -2.18 -3.89
C VAL A 58 14.64 -1.24 -4.38
N ARG A 59 15.09 -1.44 -5.62
CA ARG A 59 15.97 -0.47 -6.26
C ARG A 59 15.19 0.85 -6.37
N LYS A 60 15.73 1.91 -5.77
CA LYS A 60 15.22 3.27 -6.00
C LYS A 60 15.86 3.76 -7.28
N TYR A 61 15.04 4.17 -8.24
CA TYR A 61 15.50 4.80 -9.46
C TYR A 61 15.51 6.31 -9.25
N LEU A 62 16.52 6.97 -9.81
CA LEU A 62 16.50 8.43 -9.95
C LEU A 62 15.44 8.82 -10.97
N ASP A 63 14.83 9.99 -10.81
CA ASP A 63 13.84 10.52 -11.77
C ASP A 63 14.40 10.50 -13.21
N SER A 64 15.69 10.80 -13.37
CA SER A 64 16.39 10.76 -14.67
C SER A 64 16.46 9.36 -15.30
N GLU A 65 16.60 8.30 -14.50
CA GLU A 65 16.62 6.91 -15.01
C GLU A 65 15.22 6.48 -15.46
N VAL A 66 14.19 6.98 -14.78
CA VAL A 66 12.80 6.75 -15.14
C VAL A 66 12.45 7.46 -16.45
N ASP A 67 12.88 8.72 -16.60
CA ASP A 67 12.70 9.48 -17.83
C ASP A 67 13.41 8.82 -19.03
N GLU A 68 14.65 8.33 -18.83
CA GLU A 68 15.39 7.61 -19.86
C GLU A 68 14.67 6.32 -20.31
N PHE A 69 14.08 5.59 -19.35
CA PHE A 69 13.28 4.41 -19.66
C PHE A 69 12.07 4.75 -20.53
N PHE A 70 11.32 5.81 -20.20
CA PHE A 70 10.16 6.23 -20.99
C PHE A 70 10.56 6.72 -22.39
N ASP A 71 11.70 7.40 -22.53
CA ASP A 71 12.21 7.83 -23.83
C ASP A 71 12.60 6.64 -24.72
N LEU A 72 13.21 5.60 -24.13
CA LEU A 72 13.55 4.37 -24.84
C LEU A 72 12.29 3.63 -25.30
N ASP A 73 11.31 3.48 -24.41
CA ASP A 73 10.03 2.82 -24.70
C ASP A 73 9.25 3.55 -25.80
N ASN A 74 9.24 4.89 -25.78
CA ASN A 74 8.62 5.70 -26.84
C ASN A 74 9.31 5.52 -28.19
N LYS A 75 10.64 5.54 -28.23
CA LYS A 75 11.41 5.32 -29.47
C LYS A 75 11.16 3.94 -30.03
N GLU A 76 11.12 2.92 -29.18
CA GLU A 76 10.82 1.55 -29.55
C GLU A 76 9.39 1.42 -30.08
N SER A 77 8.40 1.98 -29.37
CA SER A 77 7.00 2.01 -29.78
C SER A 77 6.80 2.66 -31.15
N ILE A 78 7.46 3.79 -31.42
CA ILE A 78 7.41 4.44 -32.75
C ILE A 78 8.00 3.53 -33.83
N LYS A 79 9.10 2.84 -33.54
CA LYS A 79 9.75 1.91 -34.48
C LYS A 79 8.85 0.71 -34.78
N LEU A 80 8.23 0.12 -33.76
CA LEU A 80 7.34 -1.03 -33.91
C LEU A 80 6.03 -0.66 -34.63
N LYS A 81 5.49 0.53 -34.40
CA LYS A 81 4.34 1.07 -35.17
C LYS A 81 4.67 1.25 -36.65
N LYS A 82 5.86 1.78 -36.97
CA LYS A 82 6.33 1.90 -38.36
C LYS A 82 6.49 0.54 -39.06
N LEU A 83 6.85 -0.50 -38.30
CA LEU A 83 6.97 -1.88 -38.80
C LEU A 83 5.62 -2.62 -38.83
N GLY A 84 4.52 -2.01 -38.38
CA GLY A 84 3.20 -2.64 -38.29
C GLY A 84 3.08 -3.74 -37.23
N LEU A 85 4.04 -3.84 -36.32
CA LEU A 85 4.10 -4.86 -35.26
C LEU A 85 3.41 -4.42 -33.97
N LEU A 86 3.16 -3.11 -33.82
CA LEU A 86 2.37 -2.51 -32.76
C LEU A 86 1.27 -1.65 -33.40
N LYS A 87 0.03 -1.73 -32.91
CA LYS A 87 -1.10 -0.90 -33.37
C LYS A 87 -1.12 0.46 -32.66
#